data_AF-A0A1B9LFE2-F1
#
_entry.id   AF-A0A1B9LFE2-F1
#
_cell.length_a   1.000
_cell.length_b   1.000
_cell.length_c   1.000
_cell.angle_alpha   90.00
_cell.angle_beta   90.00
_cell.angle_gamma   90.00
#
_symmetry.space_group_name_H-M   'P 1'
#
loop_
_entity.id
_entity.type
_entity.pdbx_description
1 polymer ?
#
loop_
_entity_poly.entity_id
_entity_poly.type
_entity_poly.pdbx_seq_one_letter_code
_entity_poly.pdbx_strand_id
1 'polypeptide(L)'
;MPILILIEEIIAIMGASIIAYQTSKETSDYPPGYEISATPILEPKKTHHHIYPVYQDPMIYMAIFKAIESVTNKALEDNEIIDMTGEDDIEPDTPEAIAELEKEIELIQTYHINTYKKKLERLRRGEPISPALTETQLLTLIDNCEKEIKEIQHDIEMAKYYNIRVLTNHEKELIKATIAEKMVRIKEDQLEKSQRCNCSISSFITKKMFRRNMSDLSADYQCAFTGESWARTENPKTGKMSVEIKEWLYEGPAGKADFDGWLEQFCLLLEMKANYDSLMFSRTQVNNKTGQPELKRLGKQKIKGFKRQAEKHDKICSAHPYAHCCWVFMTPLAYNAFLKMLNKASYPSISAIWVPLP
;
A
#
# COMPACT_ATOMS: atom_id res chain seq x y z
N MET A 1 39.60 10.11 -1.18
CA MET A 1 39.22 9.08 -0.19
C MET A 1 37.74 9.05 0.21
N PRO A 2 36.97 10.15 0.28
CA PRO A 2 35.53 10.06 0.64
C PRO A 2 34.62 9.53 -0.48
N ILE A 3 35.06 9.58 -1.75
CA ILE A 3 34.29 9.12 -2.91
C ILE A 3 34.22 7.59 -2.99
N LEU A 4 35.26 6.87 -2.53
CA LEU A 4 35.30 5.40 -2.59
C LEU A 4 34.38 4.74 -1.55
N ILE A 5 34.28 5.30 -0.35
CA ILE A 5 33.40 4.81 0.72
C ILE A 5 31.93 4.93 0.30
N LEU A 6 31.57 6.04 -0.36
CA LEU A 6 30.22 6.23 -0.90
C LEU A 6 29.84 5.18 -1.97
N ILE A 7 30.80 4.75 -2.79
CA ILE A 7 30.55 3.76 -3.86
C ILE A 7 30.34 2.37 -3.26
N GLU A 8 31.09 1.98 -2.23
CA GLU A 8 30.93 0.69 -1.56
C GLU A 8 29.58 0.58 -0.82
N GLU A 9 29.13 1.66 -0.17
CA GLU A 9 27.79 1.73 0.43
C GLU A 9 26.68 1.66 -0.63
N ILE A 10 26.85 2.36 -1.76
CA ILE A 10 25.92 2.28 -2.89
C ILE A 10 25.85 0.85 -3.45
N ILE A 11 26.99 0.16 -3.64
CA ILE A 11 27.04 -1.22 -4.14
C ILE A 11 26.36 -2.19 -3.17
N ALA A 12 26.58 -2.03 -1.85
CA ALA A 12 25.94 -2.86 -0.84
C ALA A 12 24.41 -2.65 -0.80
N ILE A 13 23.96 -1.40 -0.90
CA ILE A 13 22.54 -1.02 -0.95
C ILE A 13 21.88 -1.58 -2.23
N MET A 14 22.55 -1.52 -3.37
CA MET A 14 22.04 -2.08 -4.62
C MET A 14 21.97 -3.60 -4.64
N GLY A 15 22.91 -4.28 -3.96
CA GLY A 15 22.86 -5.72 -3.78
C GLY A 15 21.59 -6.15 -3.04
N ALA A 16 21.16 -5.35 -2.06
CA ALA A 16 19.92 -5.58 -1.32
C ALA A 16 18.65 -5.36 -2.16
N SER A 17 18.65 -4.42 -3.12
CA SER A 17 17.52 -4.23 -4.06
C SER A 17 17.32 -5.43 -5.00
N ILE A 18 18.40 -6.09 -5.42
CA ILE A 18 18.36 -7.33 -6.21
C ILE A 18 17.86 -8.49 -5.35
N ILE A 19 18.24 -8.55 -4.07
CA ILE A 19 17.76 -9.56 -3.12
C ILE A 19 16.26 -9.34 -2.81
N ALA A 20 15.81 -8.12 -2.56
CA ALA A 20 14.38 -7.78 -2.38
C ALA A 20 13.53 -8.10 -3.63
N TYR A 21 14.11 -7.92 -4.82
CA TYR A 21 13.50 -8.35 -6.07
C TYR A 21 13.44 -9.88 -6.20
N GLN A 22 14.45 -10.60 -5.71
CA GLN A 22 14.48 -12.07 -5.73
C GLN A 22 13.60 -12.69 -4.64
N THR A 23 13.46 -12.09 -3.46
CA THR A 23 12.50 -12.52 -2.42
C THR A 23 11.06 -12.24 -2.84
N SER A 24 10.79 -11.21 -3.66
CA SER A 24 9.46 -11.03 -4.29
C SER A 24 9.10 -12.10 -5.32
N LYS A 25 10.09 -12.87 -5.79
CA LYS A 25 9.92 -14.04 -6.66
C LYS A 25 9.67 -15.33 -5.86
N GLU A 26 9.64 -15.30 -4.53
CA GLU A 26 9.08 -16.41 -3.74
C GLU A 26 7.55 -16.38 -3.87
N THR A 27 7.11 -16.89 -5.01
CA THR A 27 5.74 -16.97 -5.52
C THR A 27 4.87 -18.03 -4.81
N SER A 28 5.00 -18.22 -3.49
CA SER A 28 4.12 -19.17 -2.78
C SER A 28 2.78 -18.58 -2.35
N ASP A 29 2.66 -17.26 -2.38
CA ASP A 29 1.63 -16.54 -1.60
C ASP A 29 0.55 -15.83 -2.44
N TYR A 30 0.60 -15.97 -3.77
CA TYR A 30 -0.31 -15.29 -4.71
C TYR A 30 -1.16 -16.28 -5.51
N PRO A 31 -2.34 -15.84 -6.03
CA PRO A 31 -3.22 -16.73 -6.77
C PRO A 31 -2.52 -17.36 -7.99
N PRO A 32 -2.73 -18.66 -8.25
CA PRO A 32 -2.22 -19.30 -9.45
C PRO A 32 -2.67 -18.54 -10.72
N GLY A 33 -1.72 -18.21 -11.59
CA GLY A 33 -1.97 -17.47 -12.84
C GLY A 33 -2.00 -15.94 -12.71
N TYR A 34 -1.70 -15.39 -11.51
CA TYR A 34 -1.51 -13.96 -11.34
C TYR A 34 -0.10 -13.52 -11.74
N GLU A 35 0.00 -12.67 -12.77
CA GLU A 35 1.28 -12.08 -13.20
C GLU A 35 1.58 -10.80 -12.43
N ILE A 36 2.73 -10.76 -11.76
CA ILE A 36 3.24 -9.57 -11.08
C ILE A 36 4.01 -8.72 -12.10
N SER A 37 3.51 -7.53 -12.44
CA SER A 37 4.29 -6.56 -13.21
C SER A 37 5.25 -5.82 -12.29
N ALA A 38 6.55 -5.95 -12.54
CA ALA A 38 7.57 -5.10 -11.92
C ALA A 38 7.74 -3.74 -12.63
N THR A 39 7.00 -3.52 -13.72
CA THR A 39 7.17 -2.35 -14.59
C THR A 39 6.08 -1.33 -14.32
N PRO A 40 6.43 -0.08 -13.92
CA PRO A 40 5.46 1.02 -13.80
C PRO A 40 4.72 1.28 -15.12
N ILE A 41 3.45 1.72 -15.06
CA ILE A 41 2.72 2.16 -16.27
C ILE A 41 3.38 3.43 -16.83
N LEU A 42 4.08 3.30 -17.96
CA LEU A 42 4.52 4.39 -18.83
C LEU A 42 4.42 3.97 -20.31
N GLU A 43 4.14 4.94 -21.19
CA GLU A 43 4.11 4.72 -22.64
C GLU A 43 5.46 4.20 -23.16
N PRO A 44 5.47 3.34 -24.20
CA PRO A 44 6.68 3.07 -24.94
C PRO A 44 7.08 4.34 -25.70
N LYS A 45 7.99 5.14 -25.15
CA LYS A 45 8.68 6.17 -25.94
C LYS A 45 9.49 5.46 -27.02
N LYS A 46 9.15 5.72 -28.28
CA LYS A 46 10.00 5.40 -29.44
C LYS A 46 11.23 6.29 -29.39
N THR A 47 12.22 5.91 -28.62
CA THR A 47 13.58 6.42 -28.76
C THR A 47 14.53 5.27 -28.52
N HIS A 48 15.18 4.81 -29.59
CA HIS A 48 16.32 3.91 -29.53
C HIS A 48 17.34 4.50 -28.57
N HIS A 49 17.64 3.82 -27.46
CA HIS A 49 18.97 3.65 -26.88
C HIS A 49 18.97 2.30 -26.13
N HIS A 50 19.96 1.48 -26.45
CA HIS A 50 20.07 0.09 -26.01
C HIS A 50 20.39 -0.03 -24.51
N ILE A 51 19.70 -0.97 -23.86
CA ILE A 51 20.18 -1.93 -22.85
C ILE A 51 21.21 -1.37 -21.85
N TYR A 52 20.71 -0.63 -20.85
CA TYR A 52 21.19 -0.71 -19.47
C TYR A 52 19.96 -0.77 -18.55
N PRO A 53 19.70 -1.88 -17.85
CA PRO A 53 18.83 -1.84 -16.69
C PRO A 53 19.65 -1.23 -15.54
N VAL A 54 19.12 -0.23 -14.83
CA VAL A 54 19.78 0.46 -13.70
C VAL A 54 20.95 1.32 -14.22
N TYR A 55 20.87 2.64 -14.47
CA TYR A 55 20.35 3.73 -13.66
C TYR A 55 19.89 4.84 -14.62
N GLN A 56 18.69 5.33 -14.39
CA GLN A 56 18.34 6.67 -14.83
C GLN A 56 19.06 7.65 -13.88
N ASP A 57 19.69 8.68 -14.45
CA ASP A 57 20.51 9.75 -13.84
C ASP A 57 20.90 9.64 -12.33
N PRO A 58 22.16 9.30 -12.00
CA PRO A 58 22.69 9.26 -10.62
C PRO A 58 22.54 10.57 -9.85
N MET A 59 22.52 11.73 -10.52
CA MET A 59 22.35 13.02 -9.85
C MET A 59 20.91 13.21 -9.39
N ILE A 60 19.93 12.77 -10.18
CA ILE A 60 18.51 12.76 -9.81
C ILE A 60 18.29 11.83 -8.63
N TYR A 61 18.85 10.62 -8.68
CA TYR A 61 18.81 9.68 -7.55
C TYR A 61 19.33 10.32 -6.26
N MET A 62 20.54 10.88 -6.30
CA MET A 62 21.14 11.50 -5.11
C MET A 62 20.34 12.71 -4.61
N ALA A 63 19.71 13.47 -5.50
CA ALA A 63 18.85 14.58 -5.11
C ALA A 63 17.57 14.09 -4.40
N ILE A 64 16.94 13.03 -4.90
CA ILE A 64 15.76 12.41 -4.25
C ILE A 64 16.13 11.83 -2.90
N PHE A 65 17.20 11.04 -2.85
CA PHE A 65 17.67 10.41 -1.62
C PHE A 65 17.98 11.46 -0.54
N LYS A 66 18.73 12.51 -0.89
CA LYS A 66 19.00 13.64 0.03
C LYS A 66 17.74 14.39 0.43
N ALA A 67 16.76 14.55 -0.46
CA ALA A 67 15.51 15.20 -0.10
C ALA A 67 14.76 14.40 0.96
N ILE A 68 14.68 13.07 0.80
CA ILE A 68 14.10 12.15 1.79
C ILE A 68 14.85 12.23 3.12
N GLU A 69 16.19 12.21 3.11
CA GLU A 69 16.99 12.39 4.33
C GLU A 69 16.74 13.74 4.99
N SER A 70 16.62 14.82 4.21
CA SER A 70 16.50 16.19 4.71
C SER A 70 15.17 16.53 5.39
N VAL A 71 14.14 15.70 5.23
CA VAL A 71 12.84 15.93 5.89
C VAL A 71 12.94 15.88 7.42
N THR A 72 13.98 15.23 7.95
CA THR A 72 14.23 15.00 9.39
C THR A 72 14.41 16.24 10.28
N ASN A 73 14.57 17.47 9.74
CA ASN A 73 15.16 18.57 10.52
C ASN A 73 14.33 19.86 10.71
N LYS A 74 13.01 19.88 10.49
CA LYS A 74 12.18 21.04 10.90
C LYS A 74 11.42 20.76 12.18
N ALA A 75 11.93 21.29 13.30
CA ALA A 75 11.18 21.43 14.54
C ALA A 75 9.92 22.29 14.28
N LEU A 76 8.80 21.89 14.86
CA LEU A 76 7.55 22.64 14.81
C LEU A 76 6.93 22.70 16.22
N GLU A 77 6.34 23.87 16.48
CA GLU A 77 5.64 24.27 17.69
C GLU A 77 4.33 23.49 17.89
N ASP A 78 3.82 23.50 19.13
CA ASP A 78 2.61 22.80 19.60
C ASP A 78 1.46 22.84 18.57
N ASN A 79 1.00 21.66 18.13
CA ASN A 79 -0.11 21.55 17.19
C ASN A 79 -1.25 20.69 17.78
N GLU A 80 -2.47 21.18 17.56
CA GLU A 80 -3.72 20.44 17.70
C GLU A 80 -3.65 19.10 16.94
N ILE A 81 -4.06 18.02 17.61
CA ILE A 81 -4.08 16.67 17.05
C ILE A 81 -5.38 16.49 16.25
N ILE A 82 -5.25 16.24 14.95
CA ILE A 82 -6.38 15.89 14.08
C ILE A 82 -6.68 14.41 14.28
N ASP A 83 -7.80 14.09 14.91
CA ASP A 83 -8.20 12.72 15.21
C ASP A 83 -9.04 12.13 14.08
N MET A 84 -8.45 11.25 13.27
CA MET A 84 -9.08 10.59 12.13
C MET A 84 -9.53 9.17 12.44
N THR A 85 -9.31 8.66 13.65
CA THR A 85 -9.57 7.24 14.01
C THR A 85 -11.03 6.79 13.85
N GLY A 86 -11.98 7.73 13.89
CA GLY A 86 -13.41 7.45 13.67
C GLY A 86 -13.87 7.61 12.22
N GLU A 87 -13.04 8.22 11.37
CA GLU A 87 -13.29 8.43 9.95
C GLU A 87 -12.50 7.46 9.07
N ASP A 88 -11.37 6.95 9.58
CA ASP A 88 -10.57 5.93 8.92
C ASP A 88 -11.38 4.63 8.75
N ASP A 89 -11.39 4.09 7.53
CA ASP A 89 -11.86 2.73 7.28
C ASP A 89 -10.97 1.73 8.05
N ILE A 90 -11.42 0.48 8.22
CA ILE A 90 -10.66 -0.56 8.98
C ILE A 90 -9.28 -0.83 8.33
N GLU A 91 -8.20 -0.19 8.75
CA GLU A 91 -6.86 -0.34 8.17
C GLU A 91 -6.28 -1.75 8.32
N PRO A 92 -5.43 -2.20 7.36
CA PRO A 92 -4.84 -3.53 7.43
C PRO A 92 -3.94 -3.66 8.66
N ASP A 93 -3.77 -4.91 9.10
CA ASP A 93 -2.90 -5.28 10.22
C ASP A 93 -3.25 -4.61 11.58
N THR A 94 -4.46 -4.09 11.71
CA THR A 94 -4.99 -3.53 12.97
C THR A 94 -5.73 -4.59 13.81
N PRO A 95 -5.89 -4.39 15.13
CA PRO A 95 -6.75 -5.23 15.97
C PRO A 95 -8.18 -5.35 15.44
N GLU A 96 -8.74 -4.25 14.90
CA GLU A 96 -10.07 -4.22 14.30
C GLU A 96 -10.15 -5.09 13.04
N ALA A 97 -9.12 -5.03 12.17
CA ALA A 97 -9.04 -5.90 11.00
C ALA A 97 -9.00 -7.38 11.40
N ILE A 98 -8.16 -7.72 12.40
CA ILE A 98 -8.05 -9.08 12.93
C ILE A 98 -9.41 -9.57 13.44
N ALA A 99 -10.10 -8.76 14.24
CA ALA A 99 -11.41 -9.13 14.80
C ALA A 99 -12.46 -9.37 13.71
N GLU A 100 -12.46 -8.57 12.64
CA GLU A 100 -13.41 -8.74 11.54
C GLU A 100 -13.10 -9.97 10.68
N LEU A 101 -11.82 -10.33 10.52
CA LEU A 101 -11.39 -11.57 9.88
C LEU A 101 -11.75 -12.80 10.74
N GLU A 102 -11.57 -12.74 12.07
CA GLU A 102 -11.95 -13.81 12.99
C GLU A 102 -13.47 -14.05 12.95
N LYS A 103 -14.27 -12.98 12.88
CA LYS A 103 -15.72 -13.06 12.69
C LYS A 103 -16.09 -13.66 11.33
N GLU A 104 -15.33 -13.38 10.28
CA GLU A 104 -15.56 -13.97 8.96
C GLU A 104 -15.37 -15.49 8.97
N ILE A 105 -14.34 -15.99 9.67
CA ILE A 105 -14.14 -17.42 9.90
C ILE A 105 -15.35 -18.03 10.62
N GLU A 106 -15.82 -17.41 11.70
CA GLU A 106 -16.98 -17.89 12.47
C GLU A 106 -18.24 -17.98 11.58
N LEU A 107 -18.47 -16.98 10.74
CA LEU A 107 -19.58 -16.96 9.80
C LEU A 107 -19.48 -18.10 8.78
N ILE A 108 -18.30 -18.32 8.19
CA ILE A 108 -18.09 -19.40 7.20
C ILE A 108 -18.31 -20.77 7.85
N GLN A 109 -17.75 -20.99 9.03
CA GLN A 109 -17.92 -22.24 9.76
C GLN A 109 -19.40 -22.50 10.10
N THR A 110 -20.07 -21.49 10.66
CA THR A 110 -21.43 -21.63 11.19
C THR A 110 -22.47 -21.73 10.08
N TYR A 111 -22.40 -20.87 9.07
CA TYR A 111 -23.46 -20.74 8.07
C TYR A 111 -23.19 -21.50 6.78
N HIS A 112 -21.93 -21.71 6.39
CA HIS A 112 -21.59 -22.44 5.17
C HIS A 112 -21.24 -23.89 5.47
N ILE A 113 -20.16 -24.14 6.20
CA ILE A 113 -19.65 -25.51 6.43
C ILE A 113 -20.67 -26.37 7.17
N ASN A 114 -21.18 -25.91 8.30
CA ASN A 114 -22.16 -26.69 9.08
C ASN A 114 -23.45 -26.95 8.29
N THR A 115 -23.89 -25.99 7.49
CA THR A 115 -25.05 -26.16 6.61
C THR A 115 -24.79 -27.22 5.53
N TYR A 116 -23.63 -27.18 4.87
CA TYR A 116 -23.27 -28.18 3.87
C TYR A 116 -23.06 -29.57 4.46
N LYS A 117 -22.44 -29.68 5.64
CA LYS A 117 -22.30 -30.94 6.38
C LYS A 117 -23.65 -31.55 6.74
N LYS A 118 -24.61 -30.75 7.24
CA LYS A 118 -25.99 -31.20 7.47
C LYS A 118 -26.68 -31.68 6.19
N LYS A 119 -26.52 -30.96 5.07
CA LYS A 119 -27.08 -31.40 3.77
C LYS A 119 -26.45 -32.71 3.29
N LEU A 120 -25.15 -32.87 3.48
CA LEU A 120 -24.43 -34.09 3.10
C LEU A 120 -24.90 -35.30 3.92
N GLU A 121 -25.10 -35.14 5.22
CA GLU A 121 -25.69 -36.19 6.06
C GLU A 121 -27.09 -36.58 5.62
N ARG A 122 -27.94 -35.60 5.32
CA ARG A 122 -29.31 -35.84 4.81
C ARG A 122 -29.28 -36.61 3.49
N LEU A 123 -28.41 -36.20 2.56
CA LEU A 123 -28.24 -36.88 1.27
C LEU A 123 -27.77 -38.33 1.46
N ARG A 124 -26.82 -38.58 2.36
CA ARG A 124 -26.33 -39.93 2.69
C ARG A 124 -27.40 -40.83 3.32
N ARG A 125 -28.41 -40.23 3.97
CA ARG A 125 -29.60 -40.95 4.48
C ARG A 125 -30.69 -41.14 3.41
N GLY A 126 -30.46 -40.71 2.18
CA GLY A 126 -31.46 -40.77 1.09
C GLY A 126 -32.56 -39.71 1.20
N GLU A 127 -32.39 -38.69 2.05
CA GLU A 127 -33.35 -37.61 2.16
C GLU A 127 -33.17 -36.58 1.04
N PRO A 128 -34.27 -36.01 0.50
CA PRO A 128 -34.18 -34.95 -0.49
C PRO A 128 -33.60 -33.67 0.12
N ILE A 129 -32.69 -33.03 -0.62
CA ILE A 129 -32.09 -31.73 -0.26
C ILE A 129 -32.42 -30.66 -1.30
N SER A 130 -32.50 -29.40 -0.85
CA SER A 130 -32.72 -28.23 -1.71
C SER A 130 -31.64 -27.16 -1.48
N PRO A 131 -31.04 -26.59 -2.54
CA PRO A 131 -31.09 -27.08 -3.92
C PRO A 131 -30.54 -28.51 -4.03
N ALA A 132 -30.96 -29.24 -5.06
CA ALA A 132 -30.47 -30.58 -5.33
C ALA A 132 -28.97 -30.52 -5.68
N LEU A 133 -28.15 -31.11 -4.83
CA LEU A 133 -26.70 -31.19 -4.98
C LEU A 133 -26.27 -32.66 -4.86
N THR A 134 -25.26 -33.04 -5.62
CA THR A 134 -24.59 -34.33 -5.46
C THR A 134 -23.66 -34.31 -4.24
N GLU A 135 -23.31 -35.49 -3.74
CA GLU A 135 -22.33 -35.63 -2.66
C GLU A 135 -20.99 -34.99 -3.04
N THR A 136 -20.52 -35.22 -4.26
CA THR A 136 -19.29 -34.60 -4.77
C THR A 136 -19.34 -33.08 -4.77
N GLN A 137 -20.47 -32.48 -5.15
CA GLN A 137 -20.65 -31.03 -5.11
C GLN A 137 -20.62 -30.49 -3.66
N LEU A 138 -21.27 -31.17 -2.72
CA LEU A 138 -21.25 -30.76 -1.30
C LEU A 138 -19.85 -30.87 -0.69
N LEU A 139 -19.13 -31.95 -0.96
CA LEU A 139 -17.74 -32.12 -0.51
C LEU A 139 -16.83 -31.03 -1.10
N THR A 140 -17.00 -30.69 -2.38
CA THR A 140 -16.24 -29.61 -3.03
C THR A 140 -16.54 -28.25 -2.38
N LEU A 141 -17.81 -27.96 -2.07
CA LEU A 141 -18.19 -26.72 -1.38
C LEU A 141 -17.59 -26.63 0.02
N ILE A 142 -17.57 -27.75 0.77
CA ILE A 142 -16.94 -27.81 2.09
C ILE A 142 -15.43 -27.58 1.98
N ASP A 143 -14.74 -28.28 1.08
CA ASP A 143 -13.29 -28.13 0.86
C ASP A 143 -12.92 -26.69 0.46
N ASN A 144 -13.72 -26.05 -0.40
CA ASN A 144 -13.50 -24.65 -0.76
C ASN A 144 -13.64 -23.70 0.45
N CYS A 145 -14.67 -23.89 1.29
CA CYS A 145 -14.81 -23.10 2.52
C CYS A 145 -13.66 -23.36 3.51
N GLU A 146 -13.18 -24.59 3.63
CA GLU A 146 -12.06 -24.93 4.52
C GLU A 146 -10.74 -24.32 4.02
N LYS A 147 -10.53 -24.23 2.69
CA LYS A 147 -9.41 -23.50 2.10
C LYS A 147 -9.49 -22.00 2.36
N GLU A 148 -10.67 -21.40 2.21
CA GLU A 148 -10.90 -19.98 2.50
C GLU A 148 -10.62 -19.65 3.97
N ILE A 149 -11.05 -20.50 4.92
CA ILE A 149 -10.72 -20.32 6.34
C ILE A 149 -9.20 -20.37 6.56
N LYS A 150 -8.49 -21.31 5.95
CA LYS A 150 -7.02 -21.39 6.08
C LYS A 150 -6.33 -20.13 5.55
N GLU A 151 -6.81 -19.57 4.45
CA GLU A 151 -6.32 -18.31 3.91
C GLU A 151 -6.52 -17.17 4.91
N ILE A 152 -7.74 -17.03 5.47
CA ILE A 152 -8.05 -15.98 6.45
C ILE A 152 -7.24 -16.16 7.74
N GLN A 153 -7.02 -17.40 8.20
CA GLN A 153 -6.18 -17.70 9.35
C GLN A 153 -4.73 -17.25 9.14
N HIS A 154 -4.18 -17.53 7.96
CA HIS A 154 -2.86 -17.04 7.59
C HIS A 154 -2.81 -15.51 7.56
N ASP A 155 -3.81 -14.84 7.00
CA ASP A 155 -3.88 -13.38 7.02
C ASP A 155 -3.97 -12.79 8.43
N ILE A 156 -4.68 -13.46 9.36
CA ILE A 156 -4.72 -13.08 10.79
C ILE A 156 -3.34 -13.23 11.44
N GLU A 157 -2.62 -14.33 11.16
CA GLU A 157 -1.26 -14.54 11.69
C GLU A 157 -0.31 -13.45 11.22
N MET A 158 -0.35 -13.12 9.91
CA MET A 158 0.45 -12.04 9.34
C MET A 158 0.06 -10.68 9.90
N ALA A 159 -1.23 -10.39 10.03
CA ALA A 159 -1.73 -9.16 10.64
C ALA A 159 -1.27 -9.01 12.10
N LYS A 160 -1.31 -10.09 12.89
CA LYS A 160 -0.82 -10.10 14.28
C LYS A 160 0.67 -9.80 14.36
N TYR A 161 1.46 -10.37 13.46
CA TYR A 161 2.89 -10.09 13.36
C TYR A 161 3.17 -8.64 12.96
N TYR A 162 2.50 -8.13 11.93
CA TYR A 162 2.68 -6.77 11.43
C TYR A 162 2.12 -5.67 12.33
N ASN A 163 1.12 -5.97 13.16
CA ASN A 163 0.56 -5.03 14.13
C ASN A 163 1.64 -4.45 15.06
N ILE A 164 2.62 -5.27 15.45
CA ILE A 164 3.68 -4.94 16.41
C ILE A 164 5.09 -4.90 15.81
N ARG A 165 5.24 -5.20 14.52
CA ARG A 165 6.55 -5.20 13.86
C ARG A 165 7.00 -3.76 13.64
N VAL A 166 8.22 -3.46 14.07
CA VAL A 166 8.93 -2.21 13.82
C VAL A 166 10.13 -2.52 12.92
N LEU A 167 10.35 -1.68 11.92
CA LEU A 167 11.48 -1.80 11.00
C LEU A 167 12.78 -1.38 11.70
N THR A 168 13.83 -2.15 11.47
CA THR A 168 15.19 -1.78 11.85
C THR A 168 15.66 -0.57 11.05
N ASN A 169 16.66 0.14 11.56
CA ASN A 169 17.28 1.26 10.83
C ASN A 169 17.83 0.81 9.47
N HIS A 170 18.42 -0.39 9.40
CA HIS A 170 18.92 -0.93 8.14
C HIS A 170 17.79 -1.14 7.13
N GLU A 171 16.66 -1.72 7.54
CA GLU A 171 15.51 -1.90 6.67
C GLU A 171 14.95 -0.56 6.18
N LYS A 172 14.88 0.46 7.06
CA LYS A 172 14.44 1.82 6.71
C LYS A 172 15.36 2.43 5.63
N GLU A 173 16.67 2.26 5.74
CA GLU A 173 17.62 2.75 4.71
C GLU A 173 17.46 2.02 3.37
N LEU A 174 17.23 0.71 3.38
CA LEU A 174 16.96 -0.07 2.16
C LEU A 174 15.68 0.39 1.45
N ILE A 175 14.64 0.67 2.23
CA ILE A 175 13.37 1.21 1.72
C ILE A 175 13.60 2.60 1.08
N LYS A 176 14.34 3.50 1.75
CA LYS A 176 14.69 4.83 1.22
C LYS A 176 15.46 4.76 -0.10
N ALA A 177 16.42 3.85 -0.20
CA ALA A 177 17.17 3.65 -1.42
C ALA A 177 16.29 3.14 -2.56
N THR A 178 15.44 2.15 -2.27
CA THR A 178 14.54 1.55 -3.26
C THR A 178 13.54 2.58 -3.80
N ILE A 179 12.94 3.40 -2.95
CA ILE A 179 12.03 4.46 -3.43
C ILE A 179 12.77 5.50 -4.27
N ALA A 180 13.99 5.89 -3.88
CA ALA A 180 14.76 6.88 -4.64
C ALA A 180 15.01 6.36 -6.06
N GLU A 181 15.37 5.07 -6.21
CA GLU A 181 15.51 4.41 -7.51
C GLU A 181 14.20 4.45 -8.32
N LYS A 182 13.08 4.05 -7.71
CA LYS A 182 11.77 4.04 -8.40
C LYS A 182 11.30 5.44 -8.77
N MET A 183 11.61 6.44 -7.96
CA MET A 183 11.23 7.84 -8.16
C MET A 183 12.04 8.55 -9.23
N VAL A 184 13.26 8.10 -9.57
CA VAL A 184 14.02 8.69 -10.67
C VAL A 184 13.19 8.74 -11.95
N ARG A 185 12.45 7.67 -12.25
CA ARG A 185 11.59 7.58 -13.44
C ARG A 185 10.46 8.60 -13.45
N ILE A 186 9.86 8.86 -12.30
CA ILE A 186 8.80 9.85 -12.13
C ILE A 186 9.40 11.26 -12.28
N LYS A 187 10.66 11.43 -11.87
CA LYS A 187 11.35 12.71 -11.87
C LYS A 187 11.84 13.16 -13.22
N GLU A 188 12.30 12.27 -14.09
CA GLU A 188 12.66 12.62 -15.46
C GLU A 188 11.52 13.33 -16.20
N ASP A 189 10.26 12.92 -15.98
CA ASP A 189 9.07 13.55 -16.58
C ASP A 189 8.67 14.91 -15.92
N GLN A 190 9.24 15.24 -14.76
CA GLN A 190 8.88 16.42 -13.95
C GLN A 190 9.98 17.48 -13.87
N LEU A 191 11.25 17.12 -13.98
CA LEU A 191 12.41 18.03 -13.84
C LEU A 191 12.43 19.14 -14.89
N GLU A 192 12.05 18.83 -16.14
CA GLU A 192 11.91 19.85 -17.19
C GLU A 192 10.86 20.92 -16.84
N LYS A 193 9.88 20.54 -16.03
CA LYS A 193 8.72 21.35 -15.68
C LYS A 193 8.94 22.16 -14.39
N SER A 194 9.64 21.59 -13.38
CA SER A 194 9.90 22.25 -12.09
C SER A 194 11.02 23.28 -12.12
N GLN A 195 12.00 23.16 -13.02
CA GLN A 195 13.10 24.14 -13.15
C GLN A 195 12.64 25.57 -13.54
N ARG A 196 11.36 25.75 -13.89
CA ARG A 196 10.80 27.02 -14.37
C ARG A 196 9.79 27.68 -13.43
N CYS A 197 9.41 27.07 -12.30
CA CYS A 197 8.34 27.62 -11.44
C CYS A 197 8.41 27.17 -9.97
N ASN A 198 8.04 28.06 -9.05
CA ASN A 198 7.82 27.73 -7.63
C ASN A 198 6.61 26.80 -7.47
N CYS A 199 6.66 25.90 -6.48
CA CYS A 199 5.60 24.94 -6.24
C CYS A 199 4.31 25.62 -5.78
N SER A 200 3.30 25.71 -6.65
CA SER A 200 2.05 26.44 -6.35
C SER A 200 1.20 25.85 -5.22
N ILE A 201 1.49 24.61 -4.83
CA ILE A 201 0.78 23.91 -3.76
C ILE A 201 1.32 24.25 -2.36
N SER A 202 2.57 24.74 -2.25
CA SER A 202 3.25 24.95 -0.95
C SER A 202 2.47 25.86 0.00
N SER A 203 1.76 26.88 -0.52
CA SER A 203 0.98 27.81 0.32
C SER A 203 -0.27 27.19 0.94
N PHE A 204 -0.69 26.01 0.47
CA PHE A 204 -1.91 25.33 0.90
C PHE A 204 -1.61 24.05 1.70
N ILE A 205 -0.34 23.67 1.81
CA ILE A 205 0.08 22.46 2.50
C ILE A 205 0.72 22.80 3.83
N THR A 206 0.19 22.19 4.88
CA THR A 206 0.70 22.34 6.24
C THR A 206 0.96 20.97 6.84
N LYS A 207 2.05 20.85 7.61
CA LYS A 207 2.32 19.64 8.37
C LYS A 207 1.50 19.67 9.67
N LYS A 208 0.78 18.59 9.97
CA LYS A 208 -0.09 18.45 11.14
C LYS A 208 0.16 17.13 11.83
N MET A 209 -0.18 17.06 13.13
CA MET A 209 -0.20 15.81 13.87
C MET A 209 -1.56 15.14 13.65
N PHE A 210 -1.54 13.90 13.19
CA PHE A 210 -2.72 13.08 12.99
C PHE A 210 -2.73 11.93 13.98
N ARG A 211 -3.92 11.56 14.42
CA ARG A 211 -4.16 10.29 15.11
C ARG A 211 -4.87 9.35 14.14
N ARG A 212 -4.20 8.23 13.83
CA ARG A 212 -4.63 7.22 12.85
C ARG A 212 -4.88 5.87 13.49
N ASN A 213 -5.82 5.12 12.93
CA ASN A 213 -5.94 3.70 13.24
C ASN A 213 -5.05 2.89 12.28
N MET A 214 -3.83 2.53 12.67
CA MET A 214 -2.90 1.77 11.82
C MET A 214 -1.94 0.89 12.63
N SER A 215 -1.34 -0.12 11.97
CA SER A 215 -0.32 -0.98 12.57
C SER A 215 1.01 -0.26 12.78
N ASP A 216 1.85 -0.78 13.70
CA ASP A 216 3.21 -0.26 13.90
C ASP A 216 4.01 -0.32 12.60
N LEU A 217 3.91 -1.43 11.87
CA LEU A 217 4.63 -1.59 10.60
C LEU A 217 4.20 -0.57 9.55
N SER A 218 2.91 -0.27 9.44
CA SER A 218 2.41 0.73 8.49
C SER A 218 2.95 2.12 8.82
N ALA A 219 2.91 2.49 10.11
CA ALA A 219 3.44 3.76 10.59
C ALA A 219 4.96 3.85 10.35
N ASP A 220 5.70 2.78 10.63
CA ASP A 220 7.13 2.73 10.44
C ASP A 220 7.54 2.77 8.97
N TYR A 221 6.79 2.08 8.12
CA TYR A 221 6.96 2.12 6.67
C TYR A 221 6.72 3.53 6.14
N GLN A 222 5.64 4.20 6.56
CA GLN A 222 5.38 5.60 6.24
C GLN A 222 6.52 6.52 6.69
N CYS A 223 6.93 6.40 7.95
CA CYS A 223 8.03 7.16 8.54
C CYS A 223 9.38 6.93 7.84
N ALA A 224 9.63 5.76 7.27
CA ALA A 224 10.83 5.50 6.49
C ALA A 224 10.96 6.46 5.29
N PHE A 225 9.84 6.85 4.68
CA PHE A 225 9.81 7.78 3.53
C PHE A 225 9.76 9.24 3.93
N THR A 226 9.05 9.54 5.00
CA THR A 226 8.80 10.92 5.41
C THR A 226 9.89 11.45 6.33
N GLY A 227 10.73 10.59 6.90
CA GLY A 227 11.70 10.97 7.92
C GLY A 227 11.06 11.43 9.23
N GLU A 228 9.74 11.24 9.38
CA GLU A 228 9.02 11.57 10.61
C GLU A 228 9.12 10.45 11.64
N SER A 229 8.79 10.78 12.87
CA SER A 229 8.57 9.81 13.95
C SER A 229 7.08 9.64 14.19
N TRP A 230 6.69 8.46 14.68
CA TRP A 230 5.36 8.21 15.20
C TRP A 230 5.43 7.74 16.66
N ALA A 231 4.30 7.86 17.36
CA ALA A 231 4.15 7.36 18.72
C ALA A 231 2.84 6.59 18.87
N ARG A 232 2.85 5.53 19.70
CA ARG A 232 1.62 4.85 20.09
C ARG A 232 1.00 5.59 21.28
N THR A 233 -0.25 6.00 21.15
CA THR A 233 -0.98 6.74 22.18
C THR A 233 -2.37 6.17 22.38
N GLU A 234 -2.86 6.18 23.61
CA GLU A 234 -4.27 5.86 23.87
C GLU A 234 -5.15 7.02 23.39
N ASN A 235 -6.14 6.72 22.56
CA ASN A 235 -7.10 7.71 22.11
C ASN A 235 -8.03 8.08 23.28
N PRO A 236 -8.07 9.36 23.71
CA PRO A 236 -8.88 9.77 24.86
C PRO A 236 -10.39 9.65 24.64
N LYS A 237 -10.86 9.60 23.39
CA LYS A 237 -12.28 9.46 23.03
C LYS A 237 -12.74 8.00 23.04
N THR A 238 -11.88 7.07 22.62
CA THR A 238 -12.27 5.67 22.41
C THR A 238 -11.62 4.69 23.39
N GLY A 239 -10.57 5.12 24.12
CA GLY A 239 -9.75 4.25 24.98
C GLY A 239 -8.92 3.22 24.21
N LYS A 240 -8.85 3.33 22.89
CA LYS A 240 -8.10 2.40 22.03
C LYS A 240 -6.72 2.96 21.71
N MET A 241 -5.74 2.08 21.57
CA MET A 241 -4.42 2.49 21.07
C MET A 241 -4.53 2.98 19.62
N SER A 242 -3.82 4.05 19.31
CA SER A 242 -3.75 4.65 17.97
C SER A 242 -2.32 5.12 17.71
N VAL A 243 -2.03 5.45 16.46
CA VAL A 243 -0.75 6.03 16.07
C VAL A 243 -0.90 7.54 15.96
N GLU A 244 -0.04 8.28 16.63
CA GLU A 244 0.17 9.70 16.37
C GLU A 244 1.37 9.87 15.43
N ILE A 245 1.12 10.43 14.25
CA ILE A 245 2.09 10.59 13.17
C ILE A 245 1.92 11.95 12.51
N LYS A 246 3.03 12.50 12.00
CA LYS A 246 2.99 13.75 11.25
C LYS A 246 2.74 13.49 9.77
N GLU A 247 1.74 14.19 9.24
CA GLU A 247 1.32 14.11 7.85
C GLU A 247 1.06 15.51 7.29
N TRP A 248 0.83 15.60 5.98
CA TRP A 248 0.66 16.86 5.27
C TRP A 248 -0.80 17.05 4.89
N LEU A 249 -1.42 18.09 5.45
CA LEU A 249 -2.78 18.48 5.13
C LEU A 249 -2.77 19.57 4.06
N TYR A 250 -3.44 19.31 2.94
CA TYR A 250 -3.83 20.32 1.97
C TYR A 250 -5.17 20.94 2.35
N GLU A 251 -5.21 22.27 2.44
CA GLU A 251 -6.43 23.06 2.56
C GLU A 251 -6.37 24.22 1.56
N GLY A 252 -7.13 24.11 0.47
CA GLY A 252 -7.07 25.09 -0.59
C GLY A 252 -8.27 25.06 -1.54
N PRO A 253 -8.22 25.84 -2.64
CA PRO A 253 -9.34 26.00 -3.57
C PRO A 253 -9.83 24.69 -4.21
N ALA A 254 -8.97 23.68 -4.32
CA ALA A 254 -9.33 22.38 -4.89
C ALA A 254 -10.05 21.45 -3.90
N GLY A 255 -10.05 21.79 -2.60
CA GLY A 255 -10.69 21.02 -1.53
C GLY A 255 -9.78 20.81 -0.32
N LYS A 256 -9.97 19.68 0.35
CA LYS A 256 -9.19 19.25 1.50
C LYS A 256 -8.83 17.77 1.37
N ALA A 257 -7.56 17.45 1.56
CA ALA A 257 -7.05 16.09 1.64
C ALA A 257 -5.74 16.07 2.42
N ASP A 258 -5.51 14.97 3.10
CA ASP A 258 -4.25 14.59 3.72
C ASP A 258 -3.38 13.80 2.76
N PHE A 259 -2.07 13.86 3.00
CA PHE A 259 -1.03 13.12 2.30
C PHE A 259 -0.01 12.64 3.32
N ASP A 260 0.41 11.40 3.20
CA ASP A 260 1.34 10.80 4.13
C ASP A 260 2.73 11.45 4.07
N GLY A 261 3.14 11.98 2.92
CA GLY A 261 4.45 12.62 2.72
C GLY A 261 4.44 13.78 1.73
N TRP A 262 5.44 14.66 1.83
CA TRP A 262 5.67 15.73 0.86
C TRP A 262 7.14 16.01 0.61
N LEU A 263 7.56 15.89 -0.65
CA LEU A 263 8.86 16.31 -1.13
C LEU A 263 8.71 17.65 -1.86
N GLU A 264 8.84 18.74 -1.11
CA GLU A 264 8.58 20.11 -1.57
C GLU A 264 9.41 20.51 -2.80
N GLN A 265 10.73 20.22 -2.79
CA GLN A 265 11.66 20.52 -3.90
C GLN A 265 11.22 19.89 -5.24
N PHE A 266 10.32 18.94 -5.14
CA PHE A 266 9.88 18.07 -6.20
C PHE A 266 8.39 18.22 -6.51
N CYS A 267 7.66 19.10 -5.82
CA CYS A 267 6.21 19.20 -5.91
C CYS A 267 5.51 17.84 -5.81
N LEU A 268 6.09 16.90 -5.06
CA LEU A 268 5.67 15.51 -5.05
C LEU A 268 5.06 15.18 -3.69
N LEU A 269 3.77 14.90 -3.70
CA LEU A 269 3.05 14.37 -2.56
C LEU A 269 3.13 12.85 -2.57
N LEU A 270 3.18 12.26 -1.40
CA LEU A 270 3.31 10.83 -1.21
C LEU A 270 2.10 10.29 -0.47
N GLU A 271 1.64 9.12 -0.89
CA GLU A 271 0.57 8.36 -0.28
C GLU A 271 1.04 6.92 -0.11
N MET A 272 1.22 6.48 1.12
CA MET A 272 1.73 5.17 1.47
C MET A 272 0.57 4.18 1.63
N LYS A 273 0.60 3.13 0.81
CA LYS A 273 -0.36 2.04 0.89
C LYS A 273 0.31 0.85 1.57
N ALA A 274 -0.10 0.61 2.82
CA ALA A 274 0.30 -0.53 3.64
C ALA A 274 -0.06 -1.90 3.00
N ASN A 275 0.04 -2.97 3.78
CA ASN A 275 -0.31 -4.33 3.35
C ASN A 275 -1.82 -4.52 3.18
N TYR A 276 -2.38 -3.97 2.10
CA TYR A 276 -3.79 -4.16 1.77
C TYR A 276 -4.11 -5.55 1.23
N ASP A 277 -3.11 -6.40 0.97
CA ASP A 277 -3.30 -7.76 0.44
C ASP A 277 -4.20 -8.60 1.34
N SER A 278 -3.85 -8.66 2.63
CA SER A 278 -4.52 -9.48 3.65
C SER A 278 -6.01 -9.12 3.79
N LEU A 279 -6.32 -7.83 3.71
CA LEU A 279 -7.67 -7.32 3.94
C LEU A 279 -8.52 -7.26 2.66
N MET A 280 -7.91 -6.98 1.51
CA MET A 280 -8.66 -6.65 0.30
C MET A 280 -8.76 -7.79 -0.71
N PHE A 281 -7.73 -8.61 -0.84
CA PHE A 281 -7.59 -9.52 -1.98
C PHE A 281 -7.53 -10.97 -1.54
N SER A 282 -8.19 -11.84 -2.31
CA SER A 282 -8.00 -13.27 -2.17
C SER A 282 -6.63 -13.65 -2.75
N ARG A 283 -5.91 -14.50 -2.01
CA ARG A 283 -4.65 -15.13 -2.43
C ARG A 283 -4.87 -16.42 -3.20
N THR A 284 -6.08 -16.96 -3.23
CA THR A 284 -6.37 -18.24 -3.88
C THR A 284 -7.31 -18.10 -5.08
N GLN A 285 -8.05 -16.99 -5.19
CA GLN A 285 -9.09 -16.81 -6.19
C GLN A 285 -8.78 -15.66 -7.15
N VAL A 286 -8.97 -15.92 -8.44
CA VAL A 286 -8.86 -14.92 -9.51
C VAL A 286 -10.21 -14.79 -10.21
N ASN A 287 -10.61 -13.55 -10.46
CA ASN A 287 -11.73 -13.25 -11.31
C ASN A 287 -11.37 -13.56 -12.77
N ASN A 288 -11.95 -14.62 -13.32
CA ASN A 288 -11.69 -15.09 -14.68
C ASN A 288 -12.00 -14.06 -15.79
N LYS A 289 -12.81 -13.03 -15.53
CA LYS A 289 -13.12 -11.99 -16.53
C LYS A 289 -12.06 -10.89 -16.57
N THR A 290 -11.51 -10.52 -15.42
CA THR A 290 -10.58 -9.40 -15.29
C THR A 290 -9.12 -9.84 -15.16
N GLY A 291 -8.89 -11.13 -14.88
CA GLY A 291 -7.59 -11.67 -14.52
C GLY A 291 -7.02 -11.02 -13.25
N GLN A 292 -7.89 -10.55 -12.34
CA GLN A 292 -7.49 -9.91 -11.09
C GLN A 292 -7.86 -10.77 -9.89
N PRO A 293 -7.12 -10.70 -8.78
CA PRO A 293 -7.49 -11.35 -7.54
C PRO A 293 -8.91 -10.93 -7.15
N GLU A 294 -9.70 -11.89 -6.69
CA GLU A 294 -11.03 -11.56 -6.21
C GLU A 294 -10.94 -10.65 -4.97
N LEU A 295 -11.85 -9.68 -4.87
CA LEU A 295 -11.96 -8.89 -3.66
C LEU A 295 -12.66 -9.71 -2.57
N LYS A 296 -12.02 -9.76 -1.39
CA LYS A 296 -12.65 -10.21 -0.15
C LYS A 296 -13.83 -9.30 0.20
N ARG A 297 -14.66 -9.73 1.15
CA ARG A 297 -15.83 -8.96 1.60
C ARG A 297 -15.44 -7.55 2.04
N LEU A 298 -14.38 -7.41 2.83
CA LEU A 298 -13.85 -6.11 3.26
C LEU A 298 -13.25 -5.31 2.10
N GLY A 299 -12.50 -5.97 1.22
CA GLY A 299 -11.99 -5.35 -0.01
C GLY A 299 -13.08 -4.71 -0.87
N LYS A 300 -14.24 -5.38 -1.02
CA LYS A 300 -15.41 -4.85 -1.76
C LYS A 300 -15.98 -3.57 -1.13
N GLN A 301 -15.91 -3.45 0.19
CA GLN A 301 -16.36 -2.25 0.90
C GLN A 301 -15.35 -1.10 0.72
N LYS A 302 -14.07 -1.40 0.93
CA LYS A 302 -12.97 -0.42 0.89
C LYS A 302 -12.67 0.16 -0.48
N ILE A 303 -12.87 -0.60 -1.56
CA ILE A 303 -12.47 -0.15 -2.91
C ILE A 303 -13.11 1.18 -3.31
N LYS A 304 -14.28 1.53 -2.76
CA LYS A 304 -14.94 2.82 -2.99
C LYS A 304 -14.22 3.98 -2.30
N GLY A 305 -13.75 3.79 -1.06
CA GLY A 305 -12.96 4.78 -0.32
C GLY A 305 -11.67 5.11 -1.06
N PHE A 306 -10.96 4.07 -1.49
CA PHE A 306 -9.75 4.18 -2.32
C PHE A 306 -9.95 5.00 -3.59
N LYS A 307 -11.03 4.75 -4.34
CA LYS A 307 -11.35 5.53 -5.54
C LYS A 307 -11.60 7.00 -5.22
N ARG A 308 -12.39 7.28 -4.19
CA ARG A 308 -12.66 8.66 -3.75
C ARG A 308 -11.39 9.38 -3.32
N GLN A 309 -10.47 8.69 -2.66
CA GLN A 309 -9.19 9.27 -2.27
C GLN A 309 -8.33 9.59 -3.50
N ALA A 310 -8.23 8.66 -4.46
CA ALA A 310 -7.54 8.91 -5.72
C ALA A 310 -8.16 10.09 -6.50
N GLU A 311 -9.49 10.18 -6.57
CA GLU A 311 -10.21 11.31 -7.17
C GLU A 311 -9.86 12.64 -6.48
N LYS A 312 -9.80 12.68 -5.15
CA LYS A 312 -9.42 13.87 -4.39
C LYS A 312 -7.97 14.26 -4.65
N HIS A 313 -7.04 13.29 -4.59
CA HIS A 313 -5.62 13.55 -4.77
C HIS A 313 -5.31 14.04 -6.18
N ASP A 314 -5.93 13.42 -7.19
CA ASP A 314 -5.81 13.86 -8.58
C ASP A 314 -6.39 15.26 -8.75
N LYS A 315 -7.59 15.54 -8.23
CA LYS A 315 -8.22 16.86 -8.33
C LYS A 315 -7.32 17.96 -7.74
N ILE A 316 -6.72 17.70 -6.58
CA ILE A 316 -5.81 18.65 -5.92
C ILE A 316 -4.56 18.85 -6.78
N CYS A 317 -3.88 17.77 -7.17
CA CYS A 317 -2.66 17.89 -7.97
C CYS A 317 -2.91 18.54 -9.34
N SER A 318 -4.02 18.19 -10.00
CA SER A 318 -4.45 18.76 -11.29
C SER A 318 -4.77 20.26 -11.21
N ALA A 319 -5.15 20.77 -10.03
CA ALA A 319 -5.39 22.20 -9.81
C ALA A 319 -4.09 23.01 -9.59
N HIS A 320 -2.97 22.33 -9.35
CA HIS A 320 -1.69 22.94 -9.04
C HIS A 320 -0.65 22.55 -10.10
N PRO A 321 -0.22 23.48 -10.98
CA PRO A 321 0.81 23.18 -11.97
C PRO A 321 2.03 22.54 -11.31
N TYR A 322 2.47 21.42 -11.91
CA TYR A 322 3.63 20.62 -11.51
C TYR A 322 3.48 19.79 -10.23
N ALA A 323 2.39 19.95 -9.47
CA ALA A 323 2.08 19.07 -8.35
C ALA A 323 1.71 17.68 -8.86
N HIS A 324 2.17 16.66 -8.14
CA HIS A 324 1.90 15.28 -8.47
C HIS A 324 1.81 14.44 -7.21
N CYS A 325 1.04 13.36 -7.24
CA CYS A 325 0.92 12.43 -6.14
C CYS A 325 1.51 11.07 -6.54
N CYS A 326 2.36 10.50 -5.68
CA CYS A 326 2.91 9.16 -5.84
C CYS A 326 2.34 8.24 -4.76
N TRP A 327 1.57 7.24 -5.18
CA TRP A 327 1.10 6.17 -4.32
C TRP A 327 2.16 5.09 -4.23
N VAL A 328 2.60 4.77 -3.01
CA VAL A 328 3.70 3.87 -2.71
C VAL A 328 3.14 2.63 -2.03
N PHE A 329 3.05 1.53 -2.77
CA PHE A 329 2.51 0.27 -2.27
C PHE A 329 3.61 -0.56 -1.61
N MET A 330 3.32 -1.11 -0.44
CA MET A 330 4.18 -2.06 0.27
C MET A 330 4.18 -3.44 -0.41
N THR A 331 3.05 -3.84 -0.97
CA THR A 331 2.84 -5.18 -1.52
C THR A 331 2.57 -5.17 -3.03
N PRO A 332 3.05 -6.18 -3.77
CA PRO A 332 2.92 -6.22 -5.22
C PRO A 332 1.50 -6.59 -5.68
N LEU A 333 0.72 -7.33 -4.89
CA LEU A 333 -0.66 -7.69 -5.24
C LEU A 333 -1.57 -6.46 -5.20
N ALA A 334 -1.55 -5.70 -4.10
CA ALA A 334 -2.24 -4.42 -4.02
C ALA A 334 -1.77 -3.48 -5.12
N TYR A 335 -0.45 -3.32 -5.29
CA TYR A 335 0.10 -2.47 -6.35
C TYR A 335 -0.53 -2.78 -7.71
N ASN A 336 -0.44 -4.03 -8.18
CA ASN A 336 -0.92 -4.42 -9.50
C ASN A 336 -2.45 -4.33 -9.63
N ALA A 337 -3.20 -4.68 -8.57
CA ALA A 337 -4.64 -4.53 -8.55
C ALA A 337 -5.08 -3.07 -8.67
N PHE A 338 -4.41 -2.19 -7.93
CA PHE A 338 -4.69 -0.76 -7.93
C PHE A 338 -4.11 -0.04 -9.14
N LEU A 339 -3.06 -0.57 -9.78
CA LEU A 339 -2.47 0.01 -10.98
C LEU A 339 -3.48 0.10 -12.14
N LYS A 340 -4.37 -0.89 -12.26
CA LYS A 340 -5.49 -0.85 -13.22
C LYS A 340 -6.55 0.19 -12.84
N MET A 341 -6.77 0.40 -11.55
CA MET A 341 -7.71 1.41 -11.05
C MET A 341 -7.17 2.82 -11.23
N LEU A 342 -5.89 3.03 -10.93
CA LEU A 342 -5.16 4.29 -11.04
C LEU A 342 -4.68 4.56 -12.48
N ASN A 343 -5.41 4.04 -13.47
CA ASN A 343 -5.05 4.22 -14.88
C ASN A 343 -4.85 5.71 -15.17
N LYS A 344 -3.73 6.07 -15.82
CA LYS A 344 -3.36 7.45 -16.17
C LYS A 344 -4.43 8.19 -16.98
N ALA A 345 -5.24 7.48 -17.76
CA ALA A 345 -6.36 8.08 -18.48
C ALA A 345 -7.43 8.66 -17.53
N SER A 346 -7.54 8.11 -16.31
CA SER A 346 -8.50 8.53 -15.29
C SER A 346 -7.88 9.42 -14.21
N TYR A 347 -6.60 9.22 -13.88
CA TYR A 347 -5.88 9.96 -12.84
C TYR A 347 -4.49 10.39 -13.33
N PRO A 348 -4.39 11.39 -14.22
CA PRO A 348 -3.13 11.77 -14.86
C PRO A 348 -2.10 12.34 -13.88
N SER A 349 -2.54 12.89 -12.74
CA SER A 349 -1.67 13.51 -11.73
C SER A 349 -1.27 12.54 -10.62
N ILE A 350 -1.61 11.25 -10.77
CA ILE A 350 -1.21 10.18 -9.86
C ILE A 350 -0.25 9.23 -10.57
N SER A 351 0.77 8.80 -9.85
CA SER A 351 1.61 7.66 -10.21
C SER A 351 1.63 6.65 -9.09
N ALA A 352 1.92 5.40 -9.43
CA ALA A 352 2.01 4.32 -8.46
C ALA A 352 3.34 3.59 -8.62
N ILE A 353 3.96 3.29 -7.50
CA ILE A 353 5.15 2.45 -7.40
C ILE A 353 4.94 1.39 -6.32
N TRP A 354 5.73 0.33 -6.39
CA TRP A 354 5.81 -0.68 -5.36
C TRP A 354 7.22 -0.70 -4.77
N VAL A 355 7.29 -0.66 -3.44
CA VAL A 355 8.53 -0.69 -2.65
C VAL A 355 8.34 -1.77 -1.58
N PRO A 356 8.95 -2.95 -1.72
CA PRO A 356 8.77 -4.03 -0.76
C PRO A 356 9.45 -3.73 0.57
N LEU A 357 9.01 -4.47 1.60
CA LEU A 357 9.81 -4.63 2.82
C LEU A 357 11.07 -5.46 2.47
N PRO A 358 12.23 -5.16 3.08
CA PRO A 358 13.48 -5.86 2.80
C PRO A 358 13.50 -7.34 3.20
#